data_AF-A0A1A8M4Y2-F1
#
_entry.id   AF-A0A1A8M4Y2-F1
#
_cell.length_a   1.000
_cell.length_b   1.000
_cell.length_c   1.000
_cell.angle_alpha   90.00
_cell.angle_beta   90.00
_cell.angle_gamma   90.00
#
_symmetry.space_group_name_H-M   'P 1'
#
loop_
_entity.id
_entity.type
_entity.pdbx_description
1 polymer ?
#
loop_
_entity_poly.entity_id
_entity_poly.type
_entity_poly.pdbx_seq_one_letter_code
_entity_poly.pdbx_strand_id
1 'polypeptide(L)' 'LSEVAEPLKWKESFESLLSSQNGLCLFRAFLVSEFSEENIAFYLACEDFRATKPSKLAPKAKRIYEEFICLNAPRE' A
#
# COMPACT_ATOMS: atom_id res chain seq x y z
N LEU A 1 -1.27 -21.37 -20.67
CA LEU A 1 -1.83 -20.15 -21.29
C LEU A 1 -2.23 -19.08 -20.27
N SER A 2 -2.23 -19.35 -18.95
CA SER A 2 -2.71 -18.45 -17.91
C SER A 2 -1.67 -17.52 -17.28
N GLU A 3 -0.39 -17.88 -17.22
CA GLU A 3 0.63 -17.12 -16.46
C GLU A 3 1.08 -15.80 -17.13
N VAL A 4 1.19 -15.75 -18.46
CA VAL A 4 1.70 -14.55 -19.17
C VAL A 4 0.66 -13.42 -19.21
N ALA A 5 -0.62 -13.74 -19.00
CA ALA A 5 -1.70 -12.76 -19.05
C ALA A 5 -1.84 -11.95 -17.77
N GLU A 6 -1.41 -12.47 -16.62
CA GLU A 6 -1.58 -11.78 -15.34
C GLU A 6 -0.77 -10.47 -15.27
N PRO A 7 0.55 -10.43 -15.58
CA PRO A 7 1.31 -9.19 -15.55
C PRO A 7 0.81 -8.13 -16.54
N LEU A 8 0.22 -8.56 -17.65
CA LEU A 8 -0.37 -7.66 -18.64
C LEU A 8 -1.60 -6.92 -18.12
N LYS A 9 -2.27 -7.43 -17.07
CA LYS A 9 -3.40 -6.73 -16.41
C LYS A 9 -2.93 -5.67 -15.42
N TRP A 10 -1.74 -5.84 -14.84
CA TRP A 10 -1.22 -4.88 -13.85
C TRP A 10 -1.01 -3.49 -14.44
N LYS A 11 -0.70 -3.38 -15.73
CA LYS A 11 -0.55 -2.09 -16.41
C LYS A 11 -1.89 -1.42 -16.75
N GLU A 12 -3.01 -2.14 -16.67
CA GLU A 12 -4.33 -1.62 -17.04
C GLU A 12 -4.87 -0.67 -15.96
N SER A 13 -4.55 -0.92 -14.69
CA SER A 13 -4.89 -0.04 -13.56
C SER A 13 -4.03 -0.38 -12.33
N PHE A 14 -3.84 0.62 -11.46
CA PHE A 14 -3.12 0.43 -10.21
C PHE A 14 -3.86 -0.55 -9.29
N GLU A 15 -5.18 -0.50 -9.27
CA GLU A 15 -6.03 -1.43 -8.53
C GLU A 15 -5.82 -2.88 -9.01
N SER A 16 -5.64 -3.10 -10.31
CA SER A 16 -5.36 -4.44 -10.85
C SER A 16 -4.00 -4.98 -10.43
N LEU A 17 -2.99 -4.10 -10.33
CA LEU A 17 -1.69 -4.45 -9.76
C LEU A 17 -1.80 -4.81 -8.27
N LEU A 18 -2.48 -3.96 -7.48
CA LEU A 18 -2.57 -4.14 -6.02
C LEU A 18 -3.48 -5.30 -5.59
N SER A 19 -4.47 -5.66 -6.41
CA SER A 19 -5.37 -6.80 -6.17
C SER A 19 -4.70 -8.16 -6.44
N SER A 20 -3.59 -8.19 -7.18
CA SER A 20 -2.78 -9.40 -7.37
C SER A 20 -1.76 -9.53 -6.25
N GLN A 21 -1.75 -10.67 -5.56
CA GLN A 21 -0.75 -10.97 -4.53
C GLN A 21 0.68 -10.89 -5.09
N ASN A 22 0.89 -11.41 -6.31
CA ASN A 22 2.18 -11.37 -6.98
C ASN A 22 2.54 -9.94 -7.43
N GLY A 23 1.56 -9.22 -7.99
CA GLY A 23 1.72 -7.83 -8.42
C GLY A 23 2.14 -6.92 -7.26
N LEU A 24 1.43 -6.98 -6.14
CA LEU A 24 1.76 -6.22 -4.93
C LEU A 24 3.15 -6.60 -4.37
N CYS A 25 3.49 -7.89 -4.35
CA CYS A 25 4.80 -8.35 -3.85
C CYS A 25 5.95 -7.78 -4.70
N LEU A 26 5.85 -7.87 -6.03
CA LEU A 26 6.86 -7.35 -6.95
C LEU A 26 6.92 -5.82 -6.91
N PHE A 27 5.77 -5.15 -6.80
CA PHE A 27 5.74 -3.69 -6.67
C PHE A 27 6.40 -3.21 -5.37
N ARG A 28 6.17 -3.90 -4.25
CA ARG A 28 6.90 -3.64 -3.00
C ARG A 28 8.41 -3.83 -3.18
N ALA A 29 8.84 -4.92 -3.82
CA ALA A 29 10.26 -5.15 -4.07
C ALA A 29 10.89 -4.05 -4.95
N PHE A 30 10.16 -3.57 -5.95
CA PHE A 30 10.55 -2.42 -6.77
C PHE A 30 10.70 -1.16 -5.92
N LEU A 31 9.71 -0.81 -5.09
CA LEU A 31 9.79 0.38 -4.23
C LEU A 31 10.90 0.27 -3.18
N VAL A 32 11.19 -0.92 -2.64
CA VAL A 32 12.38 -1.13 -1.79
C VAL A 32 13.66 -0.79 -2.53
N SER A 33 13.77 -1.16 -3.81
CA SER A 33 14.96 -0.84 -4.62
C SER A 33 15.12 0.65 -4.91
N GLU A 34 14.01 1.40 -4.84
CA GLU A 34 13.97 2.85 -5.01
C GLU A 34 13.90 3.61 -3.67
N PHE A 35 14.07 2.93 -2.54
CA PHE A 35 13.97 3.50 -1.19
C PHE A 35 12.64 4.26 -0.95
N SER A 36 11.55 3.72 -1.48
CA SER A 36 10.22 4.36 -1.50
C SER A 36 9.08 3.44 -1.04
N GLU A 37 9.39 2.35 -0.33
CA GLU A 37 8.42 1.34 0.15
C GLU A 37 7.38 1.91 1.12
N GLU A 38 7.73 2.96 1.85
CA GLU A 38 6.85 3.68 2.75
C GLU A 38 5.61 4.23 2.04
N ASN A 39 5.72 4.62 0.76
CA ASN A 39 4.60 5.16 -0.01
C ASN A 39 3.47 4.15 -0.20
N ILE A 40 3.81 2.91 -0.58
CA ILE A 40 2.78 1.87 -0.73
C ILE A 40 2.26 1.39 0.63
N ALA A 41 3.12 1.36 1.65
CA ALA A 41 2.70 1.03 3.00
C ALA A 41 1.67 2.04 3.53
N PHE A 42 1.92 3.34 3.33
CA PHE A 42 1.00 4.42 3.70
C PHE A 42 -0.32 4.34 2.92
N TYR A 43 -0.26 4.14 1.61
CA TYR A 43 -1.45 3.99 0.77
C TYR A 43 -2.35 2.84 1.26
N LEU A 44 -1.77 1.68 1.53
CA LEU A 44 -2.52 0.52 2.02
C LEU A 44 -3.07 0.73 3.43
N ALA A 45 -2.32 1.42 4.30
CA ALA A 45 -2.83 1.82 5.61
C ALA A 45 -4.05 2.76 5.50
N CYS A 46 -4.06 3.65 4.50
CA CYS A 46 -5.19 4.52 4.20
C CYS A 46 -6.40 3.76 3.62
N GLU A 47 -6.19 2.78 2.74
CA GLU A 47 -7.26 1.91 2.22
C GLU A 47 -7.92 1.12 3.37
N ASP A 48 -7.10 0.52 4.23
CA ASP A 48 -7.58 -0.19 5.41
C ASP A 48 -8.27 0.76 6.42
N PHE A 49 -7.82 2.01 6.54
CA PHE A 49 -8.52 3.05 7.31
C PHE A 49 -9.90 3.38 6.74
N ARG A 50 -10.05 3.52 5.41
CA ARG A 50 -11.34 3.78 4.75
C ARG A 50 -12.37 2.68 5.04
N ALA A 51 -11.92 1.43 5.14
CA ALA A 51 -12.78 0.28 5.46
C ALA A 51 -13.04 0.08 6.97
N THR A 52 -12.53 0.96 7.84
CA THR A 52 -12.56 0.76 9.31
C THR A 52 -13.89 1.17 9.93
N LYS A 53 -14.36 0.36 10.89
CA LYS A 53 -15.56 0.66 11.69
C LYS A 53 -15.36 1.95 12.52
N PRO A 54 -16.41 2.77 12.73
CA PRO A 54 -16.30 4.05 13.45
C PRO A 54 -15.59 3.99 14.80
N SER A 55 -15.85 2.94 15.60
CA SER A 55 -15.25 2.77 16.93
C SER A 55 -13.72 2.60 16.92
N LYS A 56 -13.12 2.30 15.76
CA LYS A 56 -11.68 2.11 15.60
C LYS A 56 -11.00 3.19 14.77
N LEU A 57 -11.75 4.17 14.24
CA LEU A 57 -11.19 5.22 13.38
C LEU A 57 -10.15 6.07 14.12
N ALA A 58 -10.51 6.66 15.26
CA ALA A 58 -9.61 7.53 16.02
C ALA A 58 -8.25 6.88 16.37
N PRO A 59 -8.18 5.68 16.98
CA PRO A 59 -6.90 5.06 17.29
C PRO A 59 -6.11 4.68 16.03
N LYS A 60 -6.78 4.34 14.92
CA LYS A 60 -6.10 3.99 13.66
C LYS A 60 -5.56 5.22 12.94
N ALA A 61 -6.31 6.33 12.90
CA ALA A 61 -5.85 7.61 12.37
C ALA A 61 -4.59 8.09 13.11
N LYS A 62 -4.60 8.00 14.45
CA LYS A 62 -3.44 8.33 15.27
C LYS A 62 -2.21 7.51 14.88
N ARG A 63 -2.36 6.19 14.74
CA ARG A 63 -1.26 5.30 14.32
C ARG A 63 -0.70 5.66 12.95
N ILE A 64 -1.56 5.89 11.97
CA ILE A 64 -1.14 6.29 10.62
C ILE A 64 -0.37 7.62 10.66
N TYR A 65 -0.86 8.58 11.44
CA TYR A 65 -0.20 9.87 11.62
C TYR A 65 1.20 9.72 12.25
N GLU A 66 1.31 8.95 13.34
CA GLU A 66 2.59 8.73 14.04
C GLU A 66 3.60 7.92 13.21
N GLU A 67 3.13 7.05 12.31
CA GLU A 67 3.99 6.18 11.52
C GLU A 67 4.48 6.83 10.21
N PHE A 68 3.67 7.69 9.59
CA PHE A 68 3.94 8.18 8.22
C PHE A 68 3.91 9.71 8.04
N ILE A 69 3.38 10.50 9.00
CA ILE A 69 3.07 11.93 8.75
C ILE A 69 3.70 12.88 9.78
N CYS A 70 3.78 12.49 11.06
CA CYS A 70 4.30 13.39 12.09
C CYS A 70 5.78 13.71 11.84
N LEU A 71 6.25 14.84 12.36
CA LEU A 71 7.66 15.22 12.24
C LEU A 71 8.58 14.11 12.77
N ASN A 72 9.53 13.66 11.95
CA ASN A 72 10.41 12.51 12.25
C ASN A 72 9.66 11.19 12.40
N ALA A 73 8.54 11.03 11.69
CA ALA A 73 7.89 9.74 11.60
C ALA A 73 8.91 8.72 11.05
N PRO A 74 8.91 7.49 11.56
CA PRO A 74 9.92 6.50 11.19
C PRO A 74 9.86 6.08 9.71
N ARG A 75 8.79 6.45 9.01
CA ARG A 75 8.54 6.17 7.59
C ARG A 75 8.04 7.43 6.85
N GLU A 76 8.54 8.62 7.22
CA GLU A 76 8.38 9.88 6.46
C GLU A 76 9.21 9.88 5.17
#